data_AF-A0A6G5R1I4-F1
#
_entry.id   AF-A0A6G5R1I4-F1
#
_cell.length_a   1.000
_cell.length_b   1.000
_cell.length_c   1.000
_cell.angle_alpha   90.00
_cell.angle_beta   90.00
_cell.angle_gamma   90.00
#
_symmetry.space_group_name_H-M   'P 1'
#
loop_
_entity.id
_entity.type
_entity.pdbx_description
1 polymer ?
#
loop_
_entity_poly.entity_id
_entity_poly.type
_entity_poly.pdbx_seq_one_letter_code
_entity_poly.pdbx_strand_id
1 'polypeptide(L)'
;MINANLIEHIFKAASISRWNDYPKMTNLVELDKQAHKFVIAYFIAKLEKDIDMNYIIEAGIFEFFARVVVTDIRPDVFHQIQKQKSEQINGWVLSILENLIRDIDGGKFLERLRNYLLKKDKKHAKERLILKAASYLATRWEFSIVYQTSQFLSDIEELKSKVEEELEDYYELIGVRKIVMNQKLAKLVDLSGRLRFQKRWAQTPRIPETAVLGHMLVVAILSYFYSLEVKACAKRLENNFFCALFHDLPESLTRDIISPVKYGVEGLNEIITEYEMRLIDERILPFVPDSFRDVFSYILGIREQGGKFIKNEFENRICEKKPAYHEGTMENVNEDKFNAIDGKALKYCDKLAAFIEAGISISYGVKSKELIDGFNNMDSFFRNKPSVDGVNFAKICEEFKEHFSLLQVKI
;
A
#
# COMPACT_ATOMS: atom_id res chain seq x y z
N MET A 1 -4.18 -18.25 2.66
CA MET A 1 -3.14 -17.29 3.06
C MET A 1 -2.18 -17.01 1.89
N ILE A 2 -1.38 -15.93 1.92
CA ILE A 2 -0.42 -15.58 0.85
C ILE A 2 0.76 -16.55 0.82
N ASN A 3 1.20 -16.95 -0.37
CA ASN A 3 2.35 -17.85 -0.57
C ASN A 3 3.61 -17.08 -1.03
N ALA A 4 4.78 -17.75 -0.97
CA ALA A 4 6.07 -17.15 -1.34
C ALA A 4 6.14 -16.65 -2.80
N ASN A 5 5.52 -17.36 -3.75
CA ASN A 5 5.50 -16.94 -5.17
C ASN A 5 4.76 -15.61 -5.37
N LEU A 6 3.61 -15.44 -4.70
CA LEU A 6 2.86 -14.19 -4.75
C LEU A 6 3.61 -13.06 -4.04
N ILE A 7 4.29 -13.36 -2.93
CA ILE A 7 5.18 -12.39 -2.25
C ILE A 7 6.26 -11.90 -3.22
N GLU A 8 6.97 -12.80 -3.91
CA GLU A 8 7.97 -12.43 -4.90
C GLU A 8 7.36 -11.56 -6.01
N HIS A 9 6.16 -11.90 -6.50
CA HIS A 9 5.45 -11.11 -7.51
C HIS A 9 5.15 -9.68 -7.04
N ILE A 10 4.73 -9.48 -5.79
CA ILE A 10 4.51 -8.15 -5.22
C ILE A 10 5.83 -7.35 -5.19
N PHE A 11 6.91 -7.96 -4.72
CA PHE A 11 8.19 -7.28 -4.55
C PHE A 11 8.94 -7.03 -5.85
N LYS A 12 8.67 -7.79 -6.93
CA LYS A 12 9.14 -7.46 -8.27
C LYS A 12 8.79 -6.03 -8.68
N ALA A 13 7.65 -5.50 -8.20
CA ALA A 13 7.25 -4.12 -8.47
C ALA A 13 8.22 -3.06 -7.95
N ALA A 14 9.02 -3.36 -6.93
CA ALA A 14 10.07 -2.46 -6.44
C ALA A 14 11.28 -2.40 -7.39
N SER A 15 11.48 -3.41 -8.24
CA SER A 15 12.54 -3.42 -9.27
C SER A 15 12.09 -2.85 -10.61
N ILE A 16 10.78 -2.69 -10.82
CA ILE A 16 10.23 -2.13 -12.06
C ILE A 16 10.47 -0.63 -12.07
N SER A 17 11.48 -0.19 -12.84
CA SER A 17 11.76 1.23 -13.03
C SER A 17 10.78 1.84 -14.04
N ARG A 18 10.17 2.97 -13.65
CA ARG A 18 9.23 3.76 -14.46
C ARG A 18 9.95 4.95 -15.10
N TRP A 19 9.40 5.46 -16.21
CA TRP A 19 9.97 6.59 -16.95
C TRP A 19 11.42 6.35 -17.36
N ASN A 20 11.73 5.18 -17.95
CA ASN A 20 13.09 4.84 -18.41
C ASN A 20 13.45 5.53 -19.73
N ASP A 21 12.45 5.98 -20.48
CA ASP A 21 12.63 6.74 -21.72
C ASP A 21 13.04 8.22 -21.45
N TYR A 22 13.03 8.68 -20.19
CA TYR A 22 13.28 10.08 -19.82
C TYR A 22 14.32 10.21 -18.69
N PRO A 23 15.17 11.26 -18.71
CA PRO A 23 16.00 11.61 -17.57
C PRO A 23 15.15 11.90 -16.32
N LYS A 24 15.58 11.40 -15.17
CA LYS A 24 14.90 11.58 -13.88
C LYS A 24 15.89 11.82 -12.75
N MET A 25 15.54 12.73 -11.84
CA MET A 25 16.35 13.08 -10.66
C MET A 25 16.44 11.97 -9.61
N THR A 26 15.53 11.00 -9.66
CA THR A 26 15.42 9.92 -8.68
C THR A 26 14.79 8.70 -9.31
N ASN A 27 15.00 7.53 -8.71
CA ASN A 27 14.38 6.30 -9.14
C ASN A 27 12.88 6.35 -8.85
N LEU A 28 12.07 6.13 -9.89
CA LEU A 28 10.62 6.00 -9.79
C LEU A 28 10.30 4.54 -10.08
N VAL A 29 9.62 3.86 -9.16
CA VAL A 29 9.32 2.42 -9.29
C VAL A 29 7.82 2.15 -9.27
N GLU A 30 7.40 1.01 -9.84
CA GLU A 30 5.99 0.65 -9.94
C GLU A 30 5.30 0.50 -8.60
N LEU A 31 6.01 -0.07 -7.60
CA LEU A 31 5.45 -0.25 -6.27
C LEU A 31 5.00 1.09 -5.65
N ASP A 32 5.85 2.11 -5.70
CA ASP A 32 5.55 3.44 -5.15
C ASP A 32 4.42 4.15 -5.90
N LYS A 33 4.39 4.01 -7.23
CA LYS A 33 3.29 4.55 -8.05
C LYS A 33 1.94 3.92 -7.68
N GLN A 34 1.93 2.60 -7.45
CA GLN A 34 0.71 1.88 -7.11
C GLN A 34 0.26 2.21 -5.68
N ALA A 35 1.20 2.33 -4.74
CA ALA A 35 0.89 2.80 -3.39
C ALA A 35 0.26 4.19 -3.41
N HIS A 36 0.83 5.12 -4.19
CA HIS A 36 0.27 6.46 -4.37
C HIS A 36 -1.14 6.43 -4.98
N LYS A 37 -1.36 5.56 -5.98
CA LYS A 37 -2.69 5.33 -6.57
C LYS A 37 -3.70 4.90 -5.50
N PHE A 38 -3.38 3.95 -4.62
CA PHE A 38 -4.32 3.54 -3.56
C PHE A 38 -4.66 4.69 -2.61
N VAL A 39 -3.67 5.51 -2.25
CA VAL A 39 -3.89 6.70 -1.43
C VAL A 39 -4.82 7.69 -2.12
N ILE A 40 -4.58 8.00 -3.39
CA ILE A 40 -5.43 8.90 -4.17
C ILE A 40 -6.85 8.32 -4.32
N ALA A 41 -6.96 7.02 -4.61
CA ALA A 41 -8.24 6.34 -4.76
C ALA A 41 -9.07 6.40 -3.49
N TYR A 42 -8.46 6.23 -2.31
CA TYR A 42 -9.14 6.38 -1.02
C TYR A 42 -9.78 7.76 -0.88
N PHE A 43 -9.00 8.83 -1.12
CA PHE A 43 -9.50 10.19 -0.95
C PHE A 43 -10.58 10.58 -1.96
N ILE A 44 -10.45 10.12 -3.21
CA ILE A 44 -11.50 10.32 -4.22
C ILE A 44 -12.76 9.55 -3.80
N ALA A 45 -12.64 8.27 -3.46
CA ALA A 45 -13.76 7.41 -3.08
C ALA A 45 -14.54 7.96 -1.86
N LYS A 46 -13.84 8.48 -0.84
CA LYS A 46 -14.49 9.08 0.35
C LYS A 46 -15.25 10.38 0.08
N LEU A 47 -15.06 11.00 -1.09
CA LEU A 47 -15.83 12.16 -1.52
C LEU A 47 -17.02 11.81 -2.42
N GLU A 48 -17.10 10.56 -2.85
CA GLU A 48 -18.15 10.06 -3.73
C GLU A 48 -19.22 9.30 -2.93
N LYS A 49 -20.46 9.35 -3.41
CA LYS A 49 -21.57 8.58 -2.85
C LYS A 49 -21.61 7.16 -3.41
N ASP A 50 -22.12 6.24 -2.59
CA ASP A 50 -22.46 4.85 -2.95
C ASP A 50 -21.28 4.07 -3.53
N ILE A 51 -20.09 4.25 -2.94
CA ILE A 51 -18.86 3.56 -3.34
C ILE A 51 -18.64 2.31 -2.50
N ASP A 52 -18.40 1.19 -3.18
CA ASP A 52 -17.91 -0.02 -2.54
C ASP A 52 -16.38 0.05 -2.33
N MET A 53 -15.97 0.38 -1.11
CA MET A 53 -14.56 0.46 -0.73
C MET A 53 -13.86 -0.91 -0.80
N ASN A 54 -14.56 -2.01 -0.54
CA ASN A 54 -13.98 -3.35 -0.65
C ASN A 54 -13.66 -3.69 -2.11
N TYR A 55 -14.54 -3.28 -3.03
CA TYR A 55 -14.27 -3.38 -4.46
C TYR A 55 -13.08 -2.52 -4.88
N ILE A 56 -12.98 -1.26 -4.42
CA ILE A 56 -11.81 -0.39 -4.70
C ILE A 56 -10.50 -1.08 -4.28
N ILE A 57 -10.48 -1.70 -3.09
CA ILE A 57 -9.32 -2.43 -2.58
C ILE A 57 -8.99 -3.61 -3.50
N GLU A 58 -9.95 -4.52 -3.68
CA GLU A 58 -9.69 -5.77 -4.41
C GLU A 58 -9.38 -5.53 -5.89
N ALA A 59 -10.15 -4.68 -6.57
CA ALA A 59 -9.89 -4.29 -7.95
C ALA A 59 -8.55 -3.53 -8.11
N GLY A 60 -8.17 -2.71 -7.12
CA GLY A 60 -6.87 -2.08 -7.07
C GLY A 60 -5.73 -3.11 -7.02
N ILE A 61 -5.88 -4.17 -6.21
CA ILE A 61 -4.92 -5.27 -6.08
C ILE A 61 -4.84 -6.05 -7.39
N PHE A 62 -5.98 -6.32 -8.03
CA PHE A 62 -6.03 -6.96 -9.36
C PHE A 62 -5.28 -6.16 -10.42
N GLU A 63 -5.52 -4.84 -10.48
CA GLU A 63 -4.81 -3.96 -11.42
C GLU A 63 -3.31 -3.89 -11.13
N PHE A 64 -2.92 -3.92 -9.85
CA PHE A 64 -1.52 -3.99 -9.45
C PHE A 64 -0.86 -5.30 -9.93
N PHE A 65 -1.46 -6.46 -9.64
CA PHE A 65 -0.92 -7.75 -10.06
C PHE A 65 -0.81 -7.88 -11.57
N ALA A 66 -1.85 -7.44 -12.30
CA ALA A 66 -1.84 -7.40 -13.76
C ALA A 66 -0.74 -6.47 -14.29
N ARG A 67 -0.51 -5.32 -13.63
CA ARG A 67 0.51 -4.35 -14.04
C ARG A 67 1.92 -4.92 -13.94
N VAL A 68 2.21 -5.66 -12.87
CA VAL A 68 3.52 -6.33 -12.69
C VAL A 68 3.79 -7.35 -13.81
N VAL A 69 2.75 -8.00 -14.35
CA VAL A 69 2.90 -8.94 -15.47
C VAL A 69 3.25 -8.24 -16.79
N VAL A 70 2.59 -7.10 -17.08
CA VAL A 70 2.66 -6.43 -18.39
C VAL A 70 3.69 -5.30 -18.45
N THR A 71 4.55 -5.21 -17.45
CA THR A 71 5.35 -4.03 -17.13
C THR A 71 6.36 -3.61 -18.21
N ASP A 72 6.88 -4.54 -19.02
CA ASP A 72 7.88 -4.24 -20.06
C ASP A 72 7.26 -3.65 -21.34
N ILE A 73 5.96 -3.35 -21.32
CA ILE A 73 5.24 -2.77 -22.44
C ILE A 73 5.06 -1.27 -22.19
N ARG A 74 5.56 -0.43 -23.09
CA ARG A 74 5.36 1.02 -23.06
C ARG A 74 3.86 1.35 -22.99
N PRO A 75 3.42 2.35 -22.20
CA PRO A 75 1.99 2.61 -21.97
C PRO A 75 1.15 2.83 -23.24
N ASP A 76 1.68 3.55 -24.23
CA ASP A 76 1.02 3.80 -25.52
C ASP A 76 0.82 2.50 -26.32
N VAL A 77 1.85 1.64 -26.37
CA VAL A 77 1.78 0.31 -26.97
C VAL A 77 0.78 -0.55 -26.22
N PHE A 78 0.83 -0.53 -24.88
CA PHE A 78 -0.12 -1.28 -24.05
C PHE A 78 -1.57 -0.84 -24.31
N HIS A 79 -1.83 0.47 -24.43
CA HIS A 79 -3.15 1.00 -24.78
C HIS A 79 -3.61 0.52 -26.16
N GLN A 80 -2.73 0.45 -27.16
CA GLN A 80 -3.05 -0.10 -28.48
C GLN A 80 -3.38 -1.59 -28.41
N ILE A 81 -2.57 -2.38 -27.69
CA ILE A 81 -2.84 -3.81 -27.55
C ILE A 81 -4.14 -4.04 -26.76
N GLN A 82 -4.45 -3.23 -25.75
CA GLN A 82 -5.74 -3.31 -25.06
C GLN A 82 -6.92 -2.99 -25.99
N LYS A 83 -6.78 -2.05 -26.93
CA LYS A 83 -7.83 -1.75 -27.92
C LYS A 83 -8.06 -2.90 -28.90
N GLN A 84 -7.00 -3.55 -29.36
CA GLN A 84 -7.07 -4.55 -30.45
C GLN A 84 -7.14 -6.00 -29.97
N LYS A 85 -6.57 -6.30 -28.80
CA LYS A 85 -6.28 -7.65 -28.30
C LYS A 85 -6.49 -7.77 -26.78
N SER A 86 -7.48 -7.07 -26.23
CA SER A 86 -7.77 -7.11 -24.78
C SER A 86 -8.00 -8.51 -24.25
N GLU A 87 -8.74 -9.35 -24.98
CA GLU A 87 -9.01 -10.73 -24.56
C GLU A 87 -7.73 -11.57 -24.48
N GLN A 88 -6.83 -11.45 -25.46
CA GLN A 88 -5.57 -12.20 -25.49
C GLN A 88 -4.62 -11.75 -24.37
N ILE A 89 -4.47 -10.43 -24.16
CA ILE A 89 -3.68 -9.92 -23.01
C ILE A 89 -4.26 -10.41 -21.70
N ASN A 90 -5.57 -10.28 -21.51
CA ASN A 90 -6.21 -10.64 -20.25
C ASN A 90 -6.11 -12.15 -20.00
N GLY A 91 -6.22 -12.97 -21.05
CA GLY A 91 -5.98 -14.42 -20.96
C GLY A 91 -4.54 -14.76 -20.58
N TRP A 92 -3.55 -14.08 -21.18
CA TRP A 92 -2.15 -14.26 -20.82
C TRP A 92 -1.86 -13.85 -19.37
N VAL A 93 -2.32 -12.67 -18.95
CA VAL A 93 -2.19 -12.18 -17.56
C VAL A 93 -2.82 -13.18 -16.59
N LEU A 94 -4.02 -13.66 -16.90
CA LEU A 94 -4.72 -14.64 -16.06
C LEU A 94 -3.93 -15.95 -15.95
N SER A 95 -3.32 -16.44 -17.03
CA SER A 95 -2.53 -17.68 -17.03
C SER A 95 -1.31 -17.62 -16.10
N ILE A 96 -0.68 -16.44 -15.98
CA ILE A 96 0.43 -16.22 -15.06
C ILE A 96 -0.08 -16.11 -13.62
N LEU A 97 -1.10 -15.28 -13.41
CA LEU A 97 -1.63 -15.01 -12.07
C LEU A 97 -2.33 -16.22 -11.45
N GLU A 98 -2.94 -17.10 -12.24
CA GLU A 98 -3.64 -18.29 -11.78
C GLU A 98 -2.76 -19.17 -10.89
N ASN A 99 -1.51 -19.43 -11.31
CA ASN A 99 -0.57 -20.23 -10.52
C ASN A 99 -0.20 -19.57 -9.19
N LEU A 100 -0.25 -18.23 -9.11
CA LEU A 100 0.12 -17.47 -7.92
C LEU A 100 -1.02 -17.44 -6.88
N ILE A 101 -2.28 -17.48 -7.34
CA ILE A 101 -3.45 -17.15 -6.49
C ILE A 101 -4.53 -18.24 -6.41
N ARG A 102 -4.40 -19.37 -7.12
CA ARG A 102 -5.43 -20.43 -7.18
C ARG A 102 -5.90 -20.93 -5.82
N ASP A 103 -5.02 -20.95 -4.83
CA ASP A 103 -5.31 -21.51 -3.50
C ASP A 103 -5.86 -20.45 -2.52
N ILE A 104 -5.92 -19.17 -2.93
CA ILE A 104 -6.38 -18.06 -2.08
C ILE A 104 -7.89 -18.07 -1.96
N ASP A 105 -8.39 -18.00 -0.73
CA ASP A 105 -9.84 -17.97 -0.41
C ASP A 105 -10.59 -19.16 -1.06
N GLY A 106 -9.93 -20.33 -1.09
CA GLY A 106 -10.48 -21.54 -1.72
C GLY A 106 -10.77 -21.38 -3.23
N GLY A 107 -9.99 -20.55 -3.93
CA GLY A 107 -10.15 -20.27 -5.37
C GLY A 107 -11.11 -19.13 -5.70
N LYS A 108 -11.89 -18.64 -4.72
CA LYS A 108 -12.86 -17.55 -4.96
C LYS A 108 -12.18 -16.24 -5.35
N PHE A 109 -10.99 -15.97 -4.83
CA PHE A 109 -10.21 -14.79 -5.21
C PHE A 109 -9.82 -14.81 -6.69
N LEU A 110 -9.44 -15.98 -7.22
CA LEU A 110 -9.15 -16.18 -8.64
C LEU A 110 -10.40 -15.96 -9.51
N GLU A 111 -11.56 -16.45 -9.07
CA GLU A 111 -12.83 -16.23 -9.78
C GLU A 111 -13.18 -14.75 -9.87
N ARG A 112 -13.01 -14.00 -8.78
CA ARG A 112 -13.23 -12.55 -8.74
C ARG A 112 -12.24 -11.81 -9.66
N LEU A 113 -10.96 -12.19 -9.68
CA LEU A 113 -9.98 -11.63 -10.62
C LEU A 113 -10.39 -11.90 -12.08
N ARG A 114 -10.78 -13.15 -12.39
CA ARG A 114 -11.21 -13.54 -13.75
C ARG A 114 -12.42 -12.71 -14.19
N ASN A 115 -13.40 -12.53 -13.32
CA ASN A 115 -14.56 -11.67 -13.59
C ASN A 115 -14.17 -10.20 -13.79
N TYR A 116 -13.20 -9.71 -13.00
CA TYR A 116 -12.68 -8.36 -13.13
C TYR A 116 -12.03 -8.11 -14.50
N LEU A 117 -11.12 -8.98 -14.91
CA LEU A 117 -10.36 -8.87 -16.17
C LEU A 117 -11.25 -9.04 -17.40
N LEU A 118 -12.21 -9.95 -17.35
CA LEU A 118 -13.16 -10.18 -18.44
C LEU A 118 -14.25 -9.09 -18.54
N LYS A 119 -14.18 -8.02 -17.73
CA LYS A 119 -15.10 -6.88 -17.73
C LYS A 119 -16.58 -7.28 -17.69
N LYS A 120 -16.89 -8.40 -17.03
CA LYS A 120 -18.27 -8.87 -16.86
C LYS A 120 -19.04 -8.02 -15.85
N ASP A 121 -18.32 -7.25 -15.05
CA ASP A 121 -18.87 -6.44 -13.98
C ASP A 121 -19.14 -5.00 -14.44
N LYS A 122 -20.42 -4.70 -14.71
CA LYS A 122 -20.91 -3.36 -15.01
C LYS A 122 -21.38 -2.60 -13.76
N LYS A 123 -21.54 -3.27 -12.62
CA LYS A 123 -22.10 -2.69 -11.39
C LYS A 123 -21.13 -1.69 -10.78
N HIS A 124 -19.83 -1.98 -10.85
CA HIS A 124 -18.78 -1.17 -10.23
C HIS A 124 -18.05 -0.26 -11.22
N ALA A 125 -18.80 0.37 -12.14
CA ALA A 125 -18.24 1.26 -13.15
C ALA A 125 -17.59 2.51 -12.53
N LYS A 126 -18.19 3.06 -11.46
CA LYS A 126 -17.70 4.26 -10.79
C LYS A 126 -16.40 3.98 -10.02
N GLU A 127 -16.30 2.84 -9.35
CA GLU A 127 -15.08 2.40 -8.66
C GLU A 127 -13.93 2.18 -9.63
N ARG A 128 -14.20 1.56 -10.79
CA ARG A 128 -13.21 1.43 -11.86
C ARG A 128 -12.77 2.78 -12.39
N LEU A 129 -13.68 3.76 -12.52
CA LEU A 129 -13.33 5.12 -12.91
C LEU A 129 -12.43 5.79 -11.86
N ILE A 130 -12.74 5.64 -10.57
CA ILE A 130 -11.90 6.15 -9.47
C ILE A 130 -10.49 5.56 -9.54
N LEU A 131 -10.35 4.24 -9.76
CA LEU A 131 -9.05 3.59 -9.88
C LEU A 131 -8.24 4.09 -11.07
N LYS A 132 -8.90 4.32 -12.22
CA LYS A 132 -8.27 4.93 -13.40
C LYS A 132 -7.80 6.35 -13.12
N ALA A 133 -8.68 7.20 -12.58
CA ALA A 133 -8.35 8.58 -12.22
C ALA A 133 -7.19 8.65 -11.22
N ALA A 134 -7.21 7.81 -10.19
CA ALA A 134 -6.15 7.74 -9.19
C ALA A 134 -4.83 7.24 -9.78
N SER A 135 -4.88 6.27 -10.68
CA SER A 135 -3.71 5.75 -11.40
C SER A 135 -3.08 6.85 -12.25
N TYR A 136 -3.91 7.58 -12.99
CA TYR A 136 -3.49 8.68 -13.85
C TYR A 136 -2.92 9.86 -13.03
N LEU A 137 -3.57 10.27 -11.94
CA LEU A 137 -3.07 11.34 -11.05
C LEU A 137 -1.70 11.00 -10.42
N ALA A 138 -1.48 9.74 -10.03
CA ALA A 138 -0.16 9.28 -9.57
C ALA A 138 0.91 9.41 -10.67
N THR A 139 0.58 9.03 -11.91
CA THR A 139 1.46 9.19 -13.07
C THR A 139 1.71 10.67 -13.40
N ARG A 140 0.70 11.54 -13.31
CA ARG A 140 0.86 12.99 -13.47
C ARG A 140 1.79 13.58 -12.40
N TRP A 141 1.65 13.14 -11.16
CA TRP A 141 2.55 13.57 -10.08
C TRP A 141 4.00 13.16 -10.37
N GLU A 142 4.25 11.93 -10.83
CA GLU A 142 5.59 11.51 -11.27
C GLU A 142 6.11 12.34 -12.45
N PHE A 143 5.23 12.61 -13.43
CA PHE A 143 5.58 13.43 -14.58
C PHE A 143 6.04 14.82 -14.16
N SER A 144 5.51 15.40 -13.07
CA SER A 144 6.00 16.69 -12.58
C SER A 144 7.49 16.68 -12.19
N ILE A 145 8.03 15.54 -11.76
CA ILE A 145 9.46 15.37 -11.45
C ILE A 145 10.26 15.20 -12.75
N VAL A 146 9.78 14.31 -13.63
CA VAL A 146 10.41 14.00 -14.92
C VAL A 146 10.48 15.23 -15.81
N TYR A 147 9.42 16.03 -15.83
CA TYR A 147 9.30 17.25 -16.61
C TYR A 147 10.42 18.23 -16.28
N GLN A 148 10.73 18.44 -14.99
CA GLN A 148 11.79 19.37 -14.56
C GLN A 148 13.18 18.97 -15.11
N THR A 149 13.46 17.67 -15.23
CA THR A 149 14.74 17.17 -15.75
C THR A 149 14.76 16.97 -17.26
N SER A 150 13.61 17.03 -17.91
CA SER A 150 13.45 16.68 -19.32
C SER A 150 13.06 17.88 -20.21
N GLN A 151 13.11 19.11 -19.68
CA GLN A 151 12.73 20.33 -20.41
C GLN A 151 13.55 20.58 -21.69
N PHE A 152 14.72 19.96 -21.81
CA PHE A 152 15.58 20.07 -22.99
C PHE A 152 15.14 19.18 -24.16
N LEU A 153 14.19 18.25 -23.94
CA LEU A 153 13.65 17.39 -24.99
C LEU A 153 12.59 18.15 -25.80
N SER A 154 12.59 17.98 -27.12
CA SER A 154 11.69 18.70 -28.02
C SER A 154 10.21 18.31 -27.88
N ASP A 155 9.94 17.09 -27.43
CA ASP A 155 8.59 16.48 -27.33
C ASP A 155 7.96 16.62 -25.94
N ILE A 156 8.68 17.18 -24.96
CA ILE A 156 8.24 17.22 -23.56
C ILE A 156 6.99 18.09 -23.36
N GLU A 157 6.83 19.17 -24.14
CA GLU A 157 5.65 20.04 -24.08
C GLU A 157 4.42 19.38 -24.71
N GLU A 158 4.60 18.57 -25.75
CA GLU A 158 3.52 17.75 -26.32
C GLU A 158 3.05 16.71 -25.31
N LEU A 159 4.00 16.03 -24.65
CA LEU A 159 3.68 15.08 -23.59
C LEU A 159 2.95 15.75 -22.42
N LYS A 160 3.40 16.94 -21.98
CA LYS A 160 2.71 17.72 -20.95
C LYS A 160 1.27 18.06 -21.35
N SER A 161 1.06 18.48 -22.60
CA SER A 161 -0.27 18.79 -23.13
C SER A 161 -1.17 17.56 -23.12
N LYS A 162 -0.68 16.41 -23.61
CA LYS A 162 -1.41 15.12 -23.57
C LYS A 162 -1.76 14.68 -22.16
N VAL A 163 -0.82 14.86 -21.23
CA VAL A 163 -1.08 14.61 -19.81
C VAL A 163 -2.23 15.51 -19.38
N GLU A 164 -2.14 16.83 -19.47
CA GLU A 164 -3.23 17.71 -19.01
C GLU A 164 -4.58 17.48 -19.73
N GLU A 165 -4.59 17.08 -21.00
CA GLU A 165 -5.83 16.72 -21.74
C GLU A 165 -6.53 15.49 -21.17
N GLU A 166 -5.81 14.41 -20.85
CA GLU A 166 -6.41 13.16 -20.29
C GLU A 166 -7.09 13.40 -18.94
N LEU A 167 -6.76 14.49 -18.24
CA LEU A 167 -7.38 14.84 -16.97
C LEU A 167 -8.87 15.17 -17.11
N GLU A 168 -9.29 15.69 -18.25
CA GLU A 168 -10.68 16.10 -18.51
C GLU A 168 -11.65 14.92 -18.41
N ASP A 169 -11.20 13.71 -18.77
CA ASP A 169 -11.97 12.46 -18.70
C ASP A 169 -12.41 12.10 -17.28
N TYR A 170 -11.79 12.69 -16.26
CA TYR A 170 -12.04 12.38 -14.85
C TYR A 170 -12.68 13.54 -14.07
N TYR A 171 -13.01 14.65 -14.74
CA TYR A 171 -13.60 15.81 -14.08
C TYR A 171 -14.98 15.58 -13.49
N GLU A 172 -15.68 14.49 -13.80
CA GLU A 172 -16.93 14.14 -13.12
C GLU A 172 -16.72 13.84 -11.62
N LEU A 173 -15.53 13.34 -11.24
CA LEU A 173 -15.19 13.00 -9.86
C LEU A 173 -14.85 14.26 -9.05
N ILE A 174 -15.54 14.46 -7.93
CA ILE A 174 -15.36 15.61 -7.04
C ILE A 174 -13.92 15.67 -6.52
N GLY A 175 -13.38 14.51 -6.12
CA GLY A 175 -12.01 14.40 -5.62
C GLY A 175 -10.96 14.84 -6.63
N VAL A 176 -11.14 14.50 -7.91
CA VAL A 176 -10.23 14.91 -8.99
C VAL A 176 -10.23 16.42 -9.13
N ARG A 177 -11.41 17.06 -9.23
CA ARG A 177 -11.49 18.53 -9.31
C ARG A 177 -10.79 19.22 -8.13
N LYS A 178 -10.97 18.72 -6.91
CA LYS A 178 -10.32 19.28 -5.71
C LYS A 178 -8.79 19.14 -5.74
N ILE A 179 -8.26 18.02 -6.25
CA ILE A 179 -6.81 17.81 -6.39
C ILE A 179 -6.24 18.74 -7.47
N VAL A 180 -6.90 18.84 -8.62
CA VAL A 180 -6.44 19.65 -9.76
C VAL A 180 -6.44 21.14 -9.45
N MET A 181 -7.49 21.62 -8.76
CA MET A 181 -7.60 23.02 -8.32
C MET A 181 -6.65 23.37 -7.15
N ASN A 182 -5.68 22.50 -6.85
CA ASN A 182 -4.68 22.67 -5.79
C ASN A 182 -5.28 23.00 -4.41
N GLN A 183 -6.43 22.40 -4.09
CA GLN A 183 -7.07 22.58 -2.79
C GLN A 183 -6.36 21.74 -1.71
N LYS A 184 -6.91 21.75 -0.49
CA LYS A 184 -6.44 20.96 0.66
C LYS A 184 -6.07 19.50 0.29
N LEU A 185 -6.88 18.84 -0.53
CA LEU A 185 -6.65 17.44 -0.93
C LEU A 185 -5.38 17.25 -1.77
N ALA A 186 -5.01 18.22 -2.61
CA ALA A 186 -3.77 18.18 -3.38
C ALA A 186 -2.53 18.10 -2.47
N LYS A 187 -2.58 18.77 -1.31
CA LYS A 187 -1.50 18.73 -0.31
C LYS A 187 -1.36 17.34 0.33
N LEU A 188 -2.45 16.63 0.57
CA LEU A 188 -2.40 15.25 1.08
C LEU A 188 -1.85 14.28 0.04
N VAL A 189 -2.29 14.43 -1.21
CA VAL A 189 -1.77 13.64 -2.34
C VAL A 189 -0.27 13.87 -2.49
N ASP A 190 0.18 15.12 -2.44
CA ASP A 190 1.58 15.48 -2.53
C ASP A 190 2.40 14.97 -1.34
N LEU A 191 1.91 15.18 -0.11
CA LEU A 191 2.57 14.70 1.11
C LEU A 191 2.77 13.18 1.07
N SER A 192 1.76 12.44 0.61
CA SER A 192 1.84 11.00 0.45
C SER A 192 2.82 10.60 -0.66
N GLY A 193 2.83 11.35 -1.77
CA GLY A 193 3.75 11.12 -2.89
C GLY A 193 5.22 11.25 -2.48
N ARG A 194 5.55 12.18 -1.57
CA ARG A 194 6.92 12.42 -1.05
C ARG A 194 7.50 11.25 -0.24
N LEU A 195 6.67 10.36 0.30
CA LEU A 195 7.14 9.17 1.03
C LEU A 195 8.00 8.25 0.16
N ARG A 196 7.91 8.34 -1.18
CA ARG A 196 8.80 7.61 -2.09
C ARG A 196 10.27 8.03 -2.00
N PHE A 197 10.54 9.23 -1.48
CA PHE A 197 11.92 9.72 -1.32
C PHE A 197 12.54 9.24 -0.01
N GLN A 198 11.74 8.64 0.88
CA GLN A 198 12.22 8.12 2.15
C GLN A 198 12.55 6.65 1.96
N LYS A 199 13.85 6.36 1.79
CA LYS A 199 14.34 4.98 1.68
C LYS A 199 14.25 4.29 3.03
N ARG A 200 13.70 3.08 3.04
CA ARG A 200 13.78 2.19 4.21
C ARG A 200 15.16 1.57 4.29
N TRP A 201 15.54 1.13 5.48
CA TRP A 201 16.88 0.60 5.75
C TRP A 201 17.98 1.61 5.36
N ALA A 202 17.78 2.89 5.68
CA ALA A 202 18.56 4.01 5.14
C ALA A 202 20.09 3.92 5.36
N GLN A 203 20.55 3.11 6.32
CA GLN A 203 21.97 2.91 6.62
C GLN A 203 22.58 1.69 5.89
N THR A 204 21.79 0.98 5.08
CA THR A 204 22.18 -0.31 4.52
C THR A 204 21.74 -0.45 3.07
N PRO A 205 22.68 -0.65 2.11
CA PRO A 205 22.34 -0.95 0.73
C PRO A 205 21.44 -2.19 0.63
N ARG A 206 20.44 -2.16 -0.25
CA ARG A 206 19.45 -3.25 -0.39
C ARG A 206 18.97 -3.38 -1.84
N ILE A 207 18.67 -4.60 -2.29
CA ILE A 207 18.13 -4.84 -3.63
C ILE A 207 16.85 -5.70 -3.57
N PRO A 208 15.73 -5.27 -4.17
CA PRO A 208 15.49 -3.92 -4.67
C PRO A 208 15.36 -2.92 -3.52
N GLU A 209 15.78 -1.67 -3.70
CA GLU A 209 15.48 -0.60 -2.74
C GLU A 209 13.95 -0.40 -2.62
N THR A 210 13.47 -0.13 -1.42
CA THR A 210 12.05 0.18 -1.14
C THR A 210 12.00 1.50 -0.39
N ALA A 211 10.99 2.30 -0.73
CA ALA A 211 10.66 3.49 0.03
C ALA A 211 9.51 3.20 1.00
N VAL A 212 9.30 4.11 1.95
CA VAL A 212 8.18 4.05 2.90
C VAL A 212 6.85 3.93 2.15
N LEU A 213 6.67 4.67 1.04
CA LEU A 213 5.46 4.64 0.24
C LEU A 213 5.13 3.22 -0.29
N GLY A 214 6.09 2.57 -0.95
CA GLY A 214 5.91 1.22 -1.45
C GLY A 214 5.71 0.19 -0.34
N HIS A 215 6.42 0.34 0.78
CA HIS A 215 6.25 -0.51 1.96
C HIS A 215 4.83 -0.46 2.52
N MET A 216 4.24 0.73 2.65
CA MET A 216 2.85 0.88 3.11
C MET A 216 1.86 0.07 2.27
N LEU A 217 2.04 0.01 0.95
CA LEU A 217 1.20 -0.83 0.08
C LEU A 217 1.44 -2.32 0.31
N VAL A 218 2.69 -2.75 0.50
CA VAL A 218 2.97 -4.15 0.82
C VAL A 218 2.26 -4.55 2.12
N VAL A 219 2.36 -3.75 3.17
CA VAL A 219 1.66 -4.00 4.44
C VAL A 219 0.15 -4.03 4.25
N ALA A 220 -0.41 -3.12 3.44
CA ALA A 220 -1.84 -3.12 3.12
C ALA A 220 -2.30 -4.39 2.39
N ILE A 221 -1.53 -4.87 1.40
CA ILE A 221 -1.82 -6.10 0.67
C ILE A 221 -1.71 -7.34 1.58
N LEU A 222 -0.69 -7.40 2.44
CA LEU A 222 -0.57 -8.48 3.43
C LEU A 222 -1.76 -8.46 4.41
N SER A 223 -2.19 -7.28 4.82
CA SER A 223 -3.35 -7.08 5.69
C SER A 223 -4.68 -7.47 5.03
N TYR A 224 -4.80 -7.28 3.71
CA TYR A 224 -5.91 -7.79 2.91
C TYR A 224 -6.00 -9.31 2.96
N PHE A 225 -4.88 -10.01 2.69
CA PHE A 225 -4.87 -11.48 2.72
C PHE A 225 -5.05 -12.04 4.13
N TYR A 226 -4.53 -11.37 5.15
CA TYR A 226 -4.85 -11.69 6.54
C TYR A 226 -6.36 -11.56 6.79
N SER A 227 -6.99 -10.46 6.35
CA SER A 227 -8.42 -10.22 6.53
C SER A 227 -9.29 -11.27 5.84
N LEU A 228 -8.87 -11.78 4.67
CA LEU A 228 -9.52 -12.92 4.02
C LEU A 228 -9.38 -14.22 4.84
N GLU A 229 -8.19 -14.49 5.38
CA GLU A 229 -7.92 -15.71 6.17
C GLU A 229 -8.77 -15.75 7.46
N VAL A 230 -8.89 -14.63 8.16
CA VAL A 230 -9.74 -14.51 9.36
C VAL A 230 -11.21 -14.27 9.04
N LYS A 231 -11.60 -14.27 7.76
CA LYS A 231 -12.98 -14.02 7.30
C LYS A 231 -13.56 -12.73 7.90
N ALA A 232 -12.77 -11.65 7.86
CA ALA A 232 -13.19 -10.35 8.34
C ALA A 232 -14.46 -9.88 7.61
N CYS A 233 -15.39 -9.26 8.34
CA CYS A 233 -16.54 -8.57 7.75
C CYS A 233 -16.09 -7.42 6.84
N ALA A 234 -17.00 -6.95 5.98
CA ALA A 234 -16.69 -5.95 4.96
C ALA A 234 -16.07 -4.68 5.56
N LYS A 235 -16.57 -4.22 6.71
CA LYS A 235 -16.03 -3.01 7.34
C LYS A 235 -14.67 -3.23 7.98
N ARG A 236 -14.47 -4.37 8.63
CA ARG A 236 -13.19 -4.75 9.26
C ARG A 236 -12.09 -4.92 8.22
N LEU A 237 -12.39 -5.56 7.08
CA LEU A 237 -11.46 -5.67 5.95
C LEU A 237 -11.08 -4.29 5.39
N GLU A 238 -12.08 -3.43 5.15
CA GLU A 238 -11.86 -2.05 4.68
C GLU A 238 -10.90 -1.31 5.62
N ASN A 239 -11.21 -1.32 6.91
CA ASN A 239 -10.43 -0.57 7.88
C ASN A 239 -9.03 -1.16 8.09
N ASN A 240 -8.87 -2.48 8.09
CA ASN A 240 -7.57 -3.15 8.17
C ASN A 240 -6.67 -2.72 7.00
N PHE A 241 -7.20 -2.74 5.78
CA PHE A 241 -6.45 -2.34 4.59
C PHE A 241 -6.02 -0.87 4.66
N PHE A 242 -6.93 0.06 4.96
CA PHE A 242 -6.58 1.48 4.98
C PHE A 242 -5.78 1.88 6.21
N CYS A 243 -5.95 1.24 7.36
CA CYS A 243 -5.07 1.44 8.52
C CYS A 243 -3.64 1.06 8.15
N ALA A 244 -3.44 -0.10 7.51
CA ALA A 244 -2.13 -0.52 7.02
C ALA A 244 -1.60 0.40 5.90
N LEU A 245 -2.45 0.86 4.98
CA LEU A 245 -2.03 1.77 3.91
C LEU A 245 -1.55 3.12 4.47
N PHE A 246 -2.08 3.59 5.60
CA PHE A 246 -1.77 4.92 6.14
C PHE A 246 -0.91 4.91 7.40
N HIS A 247 -0.46 3.74 7.88
CA HIS A 247 0.22 3.60 9.17
C HIS A 247 1.48 4.50 9.29
N ASP A 248 2.28 4.57 8.23
CA ASP A 248 3.48 5.41 8.14
C ASP A 248 3.25 6.75 7.44
N LEU A 249 1.99 7.14 7.11
CA LEU A 249 1.73 8.45 6.51
C LEU A 249 2.36 9.62 7.32
N PRO A 250 2.33 9.64 8.66
CA PRO A 250 2.97 10.67 9.47
C PRO A 250 4.49 10.78 9.26
N GLU A 251 5.17 9.72 8.80
CA GLU A 251 6.61 9.74 8.50
C GLU A 251 6.97 10.70 7.37
N SER A 252 6.00 11.10 6.55
CA SER A 252 6.17 12.16 5.54
C SER A 252 6.65 13.50 6.15
N LEU A 253 6.41 13.70 7.44
CA LEU A 253 6.74 14.92 8.19
C LEU A 253 7.90 14.72 9.18
N THR A 254 8.05 13.52 9.76
CA THR A 254 9.11 13.21 10.73
C THR A 254 10.36 12.59 10.11
N ARG A 255 10.25 12.07 8.88
CA ARG A 255 11.14 11.08 8.25
C ARG A 255 11.11 9.73 8.97
N ASP A 256 11.47 8.66 8.26
CA ASP A 256 11.65 7.32 8.83
C ASP A 256 12.72 7.35 9.95
N ILE A 257 12.27 7.15 11.19
CA ILE A 257 13.14 7.00 12.37
C ILE A 257 13.29 5.51 12.64
N ILE A 258 14.46 4.96 12.33
CA ILE A 258 14.74 3.52 12.47
C ILE A 258 14.50 3.02 13.91
N SER A 259 13.97 1.80 14.02
CA SER A 259 13.60 1.17 15.31
C SER A 259 14.71 1.19 16.37
N PRO A 260 16.00 0.92 16.07
CA PRO A 260 17.07 0.98 17.06
C PRO A 260 17.23 2.36 17.72
N VAL A 261 16.93 3.43 16.98
CA VAL A 261 16.98 4.80 17.51
C VAL A 261 15.73 5.06 18.37
N LYS A 262 14.54 4.70 17.88
CA LYS A 262 13.25 4.93 18.57
C LYS A 262 13.19 4.33 19.98
N TYR A 263 13.82 3.17 20.17
CA TYR A 263 13.83 2.45 21.47
C TYR A 263 15.19 2.46 22.17
N GLY A 264 16.20 3.14 21.61
CA GLY A 264 17.56 3.17 22.17
C GLY A 264 17.73 4.09 23.38
N VAL A 265 16.76 5.00 23.62
CA VAL A 265 16.78 5.97 24.71
C VAL A 265 15.44 5.91 25.45
N GLU A 266 15.50 5.71 26.77
CA GLU A 266 14.31 5.74 27.64
C GLU A 266 13.62 7.11 27.53
N GLY A 267 12.30 7.14 27.35
CA GLY A 267 11.53 8.39 27.19
C GLY A 267 11.47 8.96 25.76
N LEU A 268 12.31 8.49 24.83
CA LEU A 268 12.35 9.04 23.46
C LEU A 268 11.12 8.67 22.64
N ASN A 269 10.60 7.46 22.83
CA ASN A 269 9.42 6.98 22.11
C ASN A 269 8.17 7.82 22.46
N GLU A 270 7.99 8.21 23.72
CA GLU A 270 6.92 9.11 24.14
C GLU A 270 7.03 10.47 23.44
N ILE A 271 8.23 11.06 23.43
CA ILE A 271 8.48 12.36 22.78
C ILE A 271 8.20 12.30 21.27
N ILE A 272 8.65 11.23 20.58
CA ILE A 272 8.40 11.03 19.15
C ILE A 272 6.89 10.93 18.90
N THR A 273 6.17 10.18 19.73
CA THR A 273 4.73 9.99 19.59
C THR A 273 3.95 11.30 19.80
N GLU A 274 4.31 12.09 20.81
CA GLU A 274 3.72 13.41 21.04
C GLU A 274 4.01 14.38 19.88
N TYR A 275 5.24 14.35 19.35
CA TYR A 275 5.63 15.17 18.21
C TYR A 275 4.90 14.77 16.92
N GLU A 276 4.80 13.46 16.63
CA GLU A 276 3.99 12.92 15.53
C GLU A 276 2.54 13.38 15.63
N MET A 277 1.94 13.29 16.81
CA MET A 277 0.56 13.72 17.02
C MET A 277 0.34 15.20 16.73
N ARG A 278 1.25 16.06 17.19
CA ARG A 278 1.19 17.49 16.87
C ARG A 278 1.29 17.73 15.37
N LEU A 279 2.20 17.04 14.69
CA LEU A 279 2.36 17.17 13.24
C LEU A 279 1.13 16.69 12.46
N ILE A 280 0.49 15.61 12.90
CA ILE A 280 -0.76 15.12 12.30
C ILE A 280 -1.85 16.20 12.43
N ASP A 281 -2.01 16.79 13.61
CA ASP A 281 -3.02 17.82 13.87
C ASP A 281 -2.77 19.12 13.09
N GLU A 282 -1.50 19.52 12.94
CA GLU A 282 -1.15 20.78 12.26
C GLU A 282 -0.99 20.67 10.75
N ARG A 283 -0.62 19.48 10.24
CA ARG A 283 -0.13 19.32 8.85
C ARG A 283 -0.79 18.19 8.06
N ILE A 284 -1.60 17.33 8.67
CA ILE A 284 -2.34 16.26 7.97
C ILE A 284 -3.84 16.50 8.07
N LEU A 285 -4.41 16.44 9.28
CA LEU A 285 -5.86 16.54 9.50
C LEU A 285 -6.51 17.84 8.94
N PRO A 286 -5.85 19.02 8.97
CA PRO A 286 -6.44 20.25 8.42
C PRO A 286 -6.69 20.18 6.92
N PHE A 287 -5.99 19.28 6.21
CA PHE A 287 -6.13 19.05 4.78
C PHE A 287 -7.17 17.97 4.44
N VAL A 288 -7.60 17.18 5.44
CA VAL A 288 -8.66 16.19 5.28
C VAL A 288 -10.01 16.91 5.29
N PRO A 289 -10.90 16.67 4.31
CA PRO A 289 -12.26 17.20 4.31
C PRO A 289 -13.02 16.87 5.60
N ASP A 290 -13.76 17.86 6.14
CA ASP A 290 -14.44 17.73 7.43
C ASP A 290 -15.42 16.54 7.46
N SER A 291 -16.06 16.24 6.32
CA SER A 291 -17.06 15.16 6.20
C SER A 291 -16.53 13.76 6.52
N PHE A 292 -15.22 13.53 6.48
CA PHE A 292 -14.63 12.23 6.84
C PHE A 292 -13.36 12.36 7.69
N ARG A 293 -13.08 13.54 8.27
CA ARG A 293 -11.89 13.76 9.09
C ARG A 293 -11.81 12.79 10.27
N ASP A 294 -12.93 12.57 10.97
CA ASP A 294 -12.97 11.67 12.13
C ASP A 294 -12.71 10.22 11.74
N VAL A 295 -13.25 9.78 10.59
CA VAL A 295 -12.98 8.45 10.03
C VAL A 295 -11.50 8.29 9.70
N PHE A 296 -10.89 9.31 9.09
CA PHE A 296 -9.46 9.25 8.77
C PHE A 296 -8.59 9.28 10.03
N SER A 297 -8.95 10.07 11.04
CA SER A 297 -8.28 10.11 12.35
C SER A 297 -8.33 8.73 13.03
N TYR A 298 -9.48 8.05 12.99
CA TYR A 298 -9.63 6.69 13.48
C TYR A 298 -8.74 5.66 12.74
N ILE A 299 -8.64 5.80 11.42
CA ILE A 299 -7.76 4.96 10.58
C ILE A 299 -6.28 5.18 10.95
N LEU A 300 -5.86 6.41 11.24
CA LEU A 300 -4.50 6.74 11.71
C LEU A 300 -4.20 6.24 13.13
N GLY A 301 -5.15 5.58 13.80
CA GLY A 301 -4.96 5.04 15.15
C GLY A 301 -5.09 6.09 16.25
N ILE A 302 -5.77 7.20 15.98
CA ILE A 302 -5.98 8.27 16.95
C ILE A 302 -7.21 7.97 17.80
N ARG A 303 -7.06 8.06 19.12
CA ARG A 303 -8.18 8.02 20.07
C ARG A 303 -7.95 8.91 21.28
N GLU A 304 -9.02 9.19 22.00
CA GLU A 304 -8.97 9.93 23.26
C GLU A 304 -8.73 8.96 24.44
N GLN A 305 -7.80 9.31 25.33
CA GLN A 305 -7.59 8.62 26.61
C GLN A 305 -7.29 9.65 27.69
N GLY A 306 -8.14 9.73 28.73
CA GLY A 306 -7.93 10.63 29.86
C GLY A 306 -7.86 12.12 29.48
N GLY A 307 -8.66 12.55 28.49
CA GLY A 307 -8.69 13.94 28.00
C GLY A 307 -7.52 14.33 27.09
N LYS A 308 -6.69 13.36 26.67
CA LYS A 308 -5.60 13.55 25.70
C LYS A 308 -5.80 12.68 24.47
N PHE A 309 -5.40 13.17 23.31
CA PHE A 309 -5.31 12.35 22.11
C PHE A 309 -4.01 11.54 22.13
N ILE A 310 -4.13 10.26 21.85
CA ILE A 310 -3.00 9.34 21.67
C ILE A 310 -3.09 8.72 20.28
N LYS A 311 -1.94 8.27 19.77
CA LYS A 311 -1.84 7.51 18.52
C LYS A 311 -1.23 6.14 18.77
N ASN A 312 -1.93 5.13 18.27
CA ASN A 312 -1.42 3.77 18.16
C ASN A 312 -2.14 3.05 17.02
N GLU A 313 -1.55 3.09 15.84
CA GLU A 313 -2.05 2.40 14.64
C GLU A 313 -2.13 0.87 14.81
N PHE A 314 -1.31 0.31 15.70
CA PHE A 314 -1.14 -1.14 15.90
C PHE A 314 -1.84 -1.69 17.15
N GLU A 315 -2.77 -0.94 17.75
CA GLU A 315 -3.68 -1.49 18.76
C GLU A 315 -4.97 -2.01 18.13
N ASN A 316 -5.49 -3.10 18.69
CA ASN A 316 -6.84 -3.55 18.39
C ASN A 316 -7.83 -2.50 18.89
N ARG A 317 -8.76 -2.10 18.02
CA ARG A 317 -9.73 -1.06 18.34
C ARG A 317 -11.06 -1.26 17.63
N ILE A 318 -12.11 -0.73 18.25
CA ILE A 318 -13.48 -0.69 17.73
C ILE A 318 -14.03 0.74 17.82
N CYS A 319 -15.08 1.03 17.06
CA CYS A 319 -15.72 2.34 17.07
C CYS A 319 -17.22 2.22 16.76
N GLU A 320 -18.02 1.88 17.78
CA GLU A 320 -19.48 1.92 17.69
C GLU A 320 -20.03 3.35 17.88
N LYS A 321 -19.49 4.07 18.86
CA LYS A 321 -19.84 5.47 19.14
C LYS A 321 -18.61 6.37 19.19
N LYS A 322 -17.57 5.87 19.85
CA LYS A 322 -16.26 6.51 19.97
C LYS A 322 -15.18 5.44 19.80
N PRO A 323 -14.00 5.79 19.25
CA PRO A 323 -12.87 4.89 19.21
C PRO A 323 -12.47 4.41 20.60
N ALA A 324 -12.34 3.09 20.77
CA ALA A 324 -11.94 2.47 22.02
C ALA A 324 -10.95 1.32 21.76
N TYR A 325 -10.03 1.15 22.70
CA TYR A 325 -9.18 -0.03 22.74
C TYR A 325 -10.03 -1.29 22.92
N HIS A 326 -9.73 -2.33 22.16
CA HIS A 326 -10.38 -3.63 22.27
C HIS A 326 -9.42 -4.68 22.82
N GLU A 327 -9.81 -5.29 23.93
CA GLU A 327 -9.09 -6.42 24.52
C GLU A 327 -9.71 -7.75 24.09
N GLY A 328 -8.88 -8.76 23.86
CA GLY A 328 -9.31 -10.09 23.43
C GLY A 328 -9.26 -10.30 21.92
N THR A 329 -9.96 -11.34 21.48
CA THR A 329 -9.98 -11.74 20.06
C THR A 329 -10.84 -10.80 19.23
N MET A 330 -10.41 -10.56 18.00
CA MET A 330 -11.14 -9.76 17.02
C MET A 330 -12.34 -10.49 16.42
N GLU A 331 -12.43 -11.82 16.60
CA GLU A 331 -13.59 -12.61 16.14
C GLU A 331 -14.90 -12.17 16.81
N ASN A 332 -14.84 -11.75 18.08
CA ASN A 332 -15.99 -11.28 18.84
C ASN A 332 -16.57 -9.95 18.31
N VAL A 333 -15.81 -9.24 17.47
CA VAL A 333 -16.17 -7.93 16.92
C VAL A 333 -16.19 -7.96 15.38
N ASN A 334 -16.48 -9.12 14.80
CA ASN A 334 -16.49 -9.36 13.35
C ASN A 334 -17.83 -9.00 12.67
N GLU A 335 -18.39 -7.84 12.99
CA GLU A 335 -19.60 -7.29 12.37
C GLU A 335 -19.39 -5.81 12.02
N ASP A 336 -20.02 -5.34 10.94
CA ASP A 336 -19.80 -3.99 10.43
C ASP A 336 -20.06 -2.89 11.48
N LYS A 337 -21.01 -3.12 12.40
CA LYS A 337 -21.38 -2.19 13.48
C LYS A 337 -20.22 -1.86 14.42
N PHE A 338 -19.28 -2.79 14.62
CA PHE A 338 -18.15 -2.59 15.52
C PHE A 338 -17.05 -1.73 14.90
N ASN A 339 -17.05 -1.58 13.58
CA ASN A 339 -16.07 -0.77 12.86
C ASN A 339 -14.62 -1.14 13.25
N ALA A 340 -14.35 -2.44 13.41
CA ALA A 340 -13.13 -2.96 14.03
C ALA A 340 -11.86 -2.72 13.19
N ILE A 341 -10.70 -2.65 13.86
CA ILE A 341 -9.35 -2.64 13.28
C ILE A 341 -8.45 -3.58 14.08
N ASP A 342 -7.76 -4.46 13.37
CA ASP A 342 -6.95 -5.54 13.93
C ASP A 342 -5.49 -5.10 14.12
N GLY A 343 -5.26 -3.99 14.82
CA GLY A 343 -3.94 -3.35 14.86
C GLY A 343 -2.79 -4.29 15.25
N LYS A 344 -3.02 -5.26 16.14
CA LYS A 344 -1.99 -6.27 16.49
C LYS A 344 -1.60 -7.12 15.29
N ALA A 345 -2.56 -7.55 14.47
CA ALA A 345 -2.29 -8.33 13.27
C ALA A 345 -1.64 -7.47 12.17
N LEU A 346 -2.04 -6.21 12.03
CA LEU A 346 -1.39 -5.27 11.10
C LEU A 346 0.10 -5.09 11.44
N LYS A 347 0.45 -5.10 12.73
CA LYS A 347 1.87 -5.10 13.18
C LYS A 347 2.64 -6.35 12.77
N TYR A 348 1.97 -7.50 12.69
CA TYR A 348 2.58 -8.73 12.17
C TYR A 348 2.78 -8.61 10.66
N CYS A 349 1.84 -8.02 9.92
CA CYS A 349 1.99 -7.73 8.50
C CYS A 349 3.15 -6.77 8.21
N ASP A 350 3.31 -5.70 9.00
CA ASP A 350 4.46 -4.77 8.92
C ASP A 350 5.80 -5.50 9.13
N LYS A 351 5.91 -6.27 10.22
CA LYS A 351 7.09 -7.10 10.50
C LYS A 351 7.38 -8.12 9.41
N LEU A 352 6.34 -8.73 8.85
CA LEU A 352 6.48 -9.69 7.76
C LEU A 352 7.01 -8.99 6.49
N ALA A 353 6.52 -7.79 6.17
CA ALA A 353 7.04 -7.00 5.06
C ALA A 353 8.53 -6.68 5.24
N ALA A 354 8.95 -6.23 6.44
CA ALA A 354 10.36 -5.97 6.74
C ALA A 354 11.23 -7.26 6.67
N PHE A 355 10.70 -8.40 7.12
CA PHE A 355 11.36 -9.70 7.00
C PHE A 355 11.59 -10.08 5.54
N ILE A 356 10.57 -9.90 4.69
CA ILE A 356 10.66 -10.17 3.25
C ILE A 356 11.64 -9.21 2.57
N GLU A 357 11.60 -7.91 2.88
CA GLU A 357 12.51 -6.90 2.34
C GLU A 357 13.98 -7.28 2.55
N ALA A 358 14.32 -7.72 3.77
CA ALA A 358 15.66 -8.19 4.12
C ALA A 358 15.98 -9.53 3.44
N GLY A 359 15.06 -10.48 3.49
CA GLY A 359 15.24 -11.82 2.93
C GLY A 359 15.48 -11.82 1.41
N ILE A 360 14.70 -11.04 0.65
CA ILE A 360 14.89 -10.90 -0.81
C ILE A 360 16.28 -10.33 -1.10
N SER A 361 16.69 -9.28 -0.39
CA SER A 361 18.01 -8.67 -0.58
C SER A 361 19.15 -9.62 -0.27
N ILE A 362 19.03 -10.38 0.81
CA ILE A 362 19.99 -11.42 1.18
C ILE A 362 20.06 -12.50 0.09
N SER A 363 18.90 -12.92 -0.44
CA SER A 363 18.82 -13.91 -1.51
C SER A 363 19.51 -13.43 -2.80
N TYR A 364 19.48 -12.12 -3.07
CA TYR A 364 20.15 -11.49 -4.20
C TYR A 364 21.64 -11.19 -3.94
N GLY A 365 22.17 -11.57 -2.78
CA GLY A 365 23.59 -11.47 -2.47
C GLY A 365 23.99 -10.22 -1.70
N VAL A 366 23.07 -9.29 -1.41
CA VAL A 366 23.35 -8.12 -0.56
C VAL A 366 23.07 -8.49 0.88
N LYS A 367 24.13 -8.87 1.59
CA LYS A 367 24.09 -9.53 2.91
C LYS A 367 24.87 -8.75 3.97
N SER A 368 24.56 -7.47 4.16
CA SER A 368 25.20 -6.72 5.26
C SER A 368 24.82 -7.34 6.61
N LYS A 369 25.62 -7.05 7.64
CA LYS A 369 25.35 -7.51 9.00
C LYS A 369 23.98 -7.05 9.50
N GLU A 370 23.62 -5.80 9.25
CA GLU A 370 22.35 -5.21 9.65
C GLU A 370 21.14 -5.91 8.99
N LEU A 371 21.25 -6.30 7.71
CA LEU A 371 20.20 -7.06 7.03
C LEU A 371 20.07 -8.48 7.61
N ILE A 372 21.19 -9.17 7.83
CA ILE A 372 21.20 -10.52 8.39
C ILE A 372 20.61 -10.50 9.82
N ASP A 373 21.08 -9.57 10.66
CA ASP A 373 20.62 -9.42 12.03
C ASP A 373 19.13 -9.06 12.06
N GLY A 374 18.71 -8.11 11.22
CA GLY A 374 17.30 -7.75 11.04
C GLY A 374 16.44 -8.96 10.66
N PHE A 375 16.84 -9.69 9.62
CA PHE A 375 16.16 -10.90 9.15
C PHE A 375 16.03 -11.96 10.25
N ASN A 376 17.14 -12.28 10.94
CA ASN A 376 17.18 -13.29 11.99
C ASN A 376 16.36 -12.89 13.23
N ASN A 377 16.38 -11.60 13.61
CA ASN A 377 15.59 -11.08 14.72
C ASN A 377 14.09 -11.19 14.43
N MET A 378 13.67 -10.90 13.19
CA MET A 378 12.28 -11.07 12.76
C MET A 378 11.88 -12.55 12.65
N ASP A 379 12.76 -13.43 12.15
CA ASP A 379 12.52 -14.88 12.13
C ASP A 379 12.32 -15.42 13.56
N SER A 380 13.18 -15.02 14.49
CA SER A 380 13.07 -15.38 15.91
C SER A 380 11.77 -14.86 16.53
N PHE A 381 11.37 -13.63 16.20
CA PHE A 381 10.08 -13.09 16.64
C PHE A 381 8.91 -13.99 16.21
N PHE A 382 8.85 -14.37 14.92
CA PHE A 382 7.76 -15.22 14.43
C PHE A 382 7.83 -16.64 14.99
N ARG A 383 9.01 -17.23 15.20
CA ARG A 383 9.11 -18.54 15.88
C ARG A 383 8.57 -18.51 17.31
N ASN A 384 8.85 -17.44 18.04
CA ASN A 384 8.41 -17.28 19.43
C ASN A 384 6.92 -16.86 19.54
N LYS A 385 6.42 -16.12 18.55
CA LYS A 385 5.04 -15.66 18.47
C LYS A 385 4.45 -16.01 17.10
N PRO A 386 4.15 -17.30 16.87
CA PRO A 386 3.87 -17.81 15.52
C PRO A 386 2.54 -17.37 14.96
N SER A 387 1.57 -17.02 15.80
CA SER A 387 0.23 -16.70 15.34
C SER A 387 -0.39 -15.47 16.02
N VAL A 388 -1.34 -14.88 15.31
CA VAL A 388 -2.26 -13.85 15.80
C VAL A 388 -3.63 -14.11 15.18
N ASP A 389 -4.68 -14.14 16.01
CA ASP A 389 -6.08 -14.41 15.62
C ASP A 389 -6.23 -15.62 14.67
N GLY A 390 -5.57 -16.74 14.99
CA GLY A 390 -5.66 -18.00 14.25
C GLY A 390 -4.78 -18.11 13.00
N VAL A 391 -4.07 -17.04 12.64
CA VAL A 391 -3.24 -16.99 11.43
C VAL A 391 -1.77 -17.22 11.79
N ASN A 392 -1.12 -18.21 11.15
CA ASN A 392 0.27 -18.59 11.44
C ASN A 392 1.26 -17.89 10.49
N PHE A 393 1.90 -16.82 10.97
CA PHE A 393 2.91 -16.06 10.23
C PHE A 393 4.26 -16.78 10.17
N ALA A 394 4.60 -17.62 11.16
CA ALA A 394 5.84 -18.40 11.14
C ALA A 394 5.87 -19.37 9.95
N LYS A 395 4.72 -19.98 9.63
CA LYS A 395 4.58 -20.85 8.46
C LYS A 395 4.86 -20.10 7.15
N ILE A 396 4.40 -18.85 7.00
CA ILE A 396 4.78 -18.02 5.84
C ILE A 396 6.28 -17.83 5.80
N CYS A 397 6.91 -17.47 6.92
CA CYS A 397 8.34 -17.25 6.98
C CYS A 397 9.12 -18.51 6.57
N GLU A 398 8.66 -19.69 6.97
CA GLU A 398 9.24 -20.99 6.57
C GLU A 398 9.11 -21.23 5.06
N GLU A 399 7.91 -21.12 4.49
CA GLU A 399 7.67 -21.26 3.05
C GLU A 399 8.50 -20.25 2.23
N PHE A 400 8.61 -19.01 2.71
CA PHE A 400 9.42 -17.97 2.10
C PHE A 400 10.92 -18.30 2.15
N LYS A 401 11.43 -18.79 3.30
CA LYS A 401 12.83 -19.20 3.43
C LYS A 401 13.18 -20.38 2.52
N GLU A 402 12.27 -21.33 2.38
CA GLU A 402 12.42 -22.46 1.46
C GLU A 402 12.50 -21.98 0.00
N HIS A 403 11.55 -21.13 -0.41
CA HIS A 403 11.47 -20.59 -1.76
C HIS A 403 12.75 -19.82 -2.17
N PHE A 404 13.28 -18.98 -1.28
CA PHE A 404 14.49 -18.19 -1.55
C PHE A 404 15.80 -18.87 -1.11
N SER A 405 15.77 -20.15 -0.71
CA SER A 405 16.95 -20.91 -0.23
C SER A 405 17.69 -20.22 0.93
N LEU A 406 16.95 -19.54 1.81
CA LEU A 406 17.48 -18.80 2.97
C LEU A 406 17.65 -19.67 4.22
N LEU A 407 17.29 -20.96 4.18
CA LEU A 407 17.48 -21.90 5.29
C LEU A 407 18.96 -22.09 5.70
N GLN A 408 19.89 -21.73 4.81
CA GLN A 408 21.33 -21.86 5.02
C GLN A 408 22.03 -20.56 5.41
N VAL A 409 21.31 -19.49 5.78
CA VAL A 409 21.93 -18.29 6.38
C VAL A 409 22.36 -18.64 7.81
N LYS A 410 23.36 -19.51 7.93
CA LYS A 410 24.19 -19.68 9.12
C LYS A 410 25.32 -18.66 9.03
N ILE A 411 25.54 -17.98 10.15
CA ILE A 411 26.61 -17.02 10.44
C ILE A 411 27.95 -17.52 9.92
#